data_AF-A0A3S0XQA0-F1
#
_entry.id   AF-A0A3S0XQA0-F1
#
_cell.length_a   1.000
_cell.length_b   1.000
_cell.length_c   1.000
_cell.angle_alpha   90.00
_cell.angle_beta   90.00
_cell.angle_gamma   90.00
#
_symmetry.space_group_name_H-M   'P 1'
#
loop_
_entity.id
_entity.type
_entity.pdbx_description
1 polymer ?
#
loop_
_entity_poly.entity_id
_entity_poly.type
_entity_poly.pdbx_seq_one_letter_code
_entity_poly.pdbx_strand_id
1 'polypeptide(L)'
;MVTNKFNDTLAAIELNAARKLNWDYSQFKDFFSFTVNKEAIEIALKNKIEESQLETLKQALLDYGFQYKKTVNDLILVFEQDVELR
;
A
#
# COMPACT_ATOMS: atom_id res chain seq x y z
N MET A 1 11.50 -3.00 -20.58
CA MET A 1 10.76 -1.74 -20.33
C MET A 1 9.53 -1.98 -19.43
N VAL A 2 9.68 -2.69 -18.30
CA VAL A 2 8.56 -3.06 -17.39
C VAL A 2 8.61 -2.30 -16.06
N THR A 3 9.76 -1.72 -15.71
CA THR A 3 9.97 -0.97 -14.47
C THR A 3 9.24 0.38 -14.41
N ASN A 4 8.93 1.00 -15.55
CA ASN A 4 8.21 2.29 -15.55
C ASN A 4 6.73 2.17 -15.20
N LYS A 5 6.04 1.07 -15.58
CA LYS A 5 4.60 0.94 -15.28
C LYS A 5 4.35 0.72 -13.79
N PHE A 6 5.20 -0.07 -13.12
CA PHE A 6 5.04 -0.38 -11.70
C PHE A 6 5.27 0.83 -10.79
N ASN A 7 6.22 1.72 -11.13
CA ASN A 7 6.43 2.96 -10.38
C ASN A 7 5.26 3.93 -10.51
N ASP A 8 4.66 4.04 -11.71
CA ASP A 8 3.43 4.83 -11.91
C ASP A 8 2.26 4.24 -11.14
N THR A 9 2.10 2.92 -11.13
CA THR A 9 1.07 2.23 -10.35
C THR A 9 1.26 2.44 -8.85
N LEU A 10 2.50 2.38 -8.35
CA LEU A 10 2.78 2.64 -6.93
C LEU A 10 2.41 4.07 -6.53
N ALA A 11 2.85 5.06 -7.31
CA ALA A 11 2.52 6.45 -7.03
C ALA A 11 1.00 6.69 -7.03
N ALA A 12 0.26 6.04 -7.93
CA ALA A 12 -1.20 6.10 -7.95
C ALA A 12 -1.83 5.46 -6.69
N ILE A 13 -1.33 4.29 -6.26
CA ILE A 13 -1.77 3.62 -5.04
C ILE A 13 -1.49 4.49 -3.81
N GLU A 14 -0.27 5.02 -3.67
CA GLU A 14 0.12 5.91 -2.58
C GLU A 14 -0.80 7.14 -2.53
N LEU A 15 -1.07 7.75 -3.68
CA LEU A 15 -1.87 8.97 -3.77
C LEU A 15 -3.36 8.69 -3.52
N ASN A 16 -3.89 7.54 -3.94
CA ASN A 16 -5.25 7.11 -3.62
C ASN A 16 -5.41 6.79 -2.13
N ALA A 17 -4.44 6.09 -1.54
CA ALA A 17 -4.42 5.76 -0.12
C ALA A 17 -4.31 7.04 0.73
N ALA A 18 -3.40 7.96 0.40
CA ALA A 18 -3.28 9.26 1.06
C ALA A 18 -4.59 10.05 0.99
N ARG A 19 -5.24 10.08 -0.19
CA ARG A 19 -6.54 10.73 -0.37
C ARG A 19 -7.64 10.11 0.49
N LYS A 20 -7.76 8.78 0.53
CA LYS A 20 -8.79 8.12 1.34
C LYS A 20 -8.55 8.28 2.84
N LEU A 21 -7.30 8.34 3.27
CA LEU A 21 -6.92 8.64 4.65
C LEU A 21 -7.08 10.12 5.00
N ASN A 22 -7.39 10.97 4.02
CA ASN A 22 -7.42 12.42 4.16
C ASN A 22 -6.09 12.98 4.71
N TRP A 23 -4.98 12.41 4.26
CA TRP A 23 -3.63 12.81 4.63
C TRP A 23 -2.92 13.48 3.46
N ASP A 24 -2.09 14.48 3.77
CA ASP A 24 -1.17 15.05 2.79
C ASP A 24 -0.18 13.99 2.32
N TYR A 25 0.14 14.00 1.02
CA TYR A 25 1.08 13.03 0.43
C TYR A 25 2.44 13.02 1.14
N SER A 26 2.91 14.18 1.60
CA SER A 26 4.13 14.30 2.40
C SER A 26 4.01 13.64 3.76
N GLN A 27 2.88 13.81 4.46
CA GLN A 27 2.65 13.14 5.75
C GLN A 27 2.52 11.64 5.55
N PHE A 28 1.81 11.23 4.50
CA PHE A 28 1.64 9.85 4.13
C PHE A 28 2.99 9.16 3.85
N LYS A 29 3.87 9.76 3.04
CA LYS A 29 5.22 9.22 2.80
C LYS A 29 6.12 9.23 4.02
N ASP A 30 5.91 10.17 4.94
CA ASP A 30 6.68 10.18 6.18
C ASP A 30 6.21 9.06 7.13
N PHE A 31 4.91 8.73 7.13
CA PHE A 31 4.33 7.73 8.03
C PHE A 31 4.38 6.30 7.47
N PHE A 32 4.19 6.17 6.16
CA PHE A 32 4.15 4.91 5.42
C PHE A 32 5.30 4.84 4.43
N SER A 33 6.08 3.78 4.52
CA SER A 33 7.14 3.48 3.55
C SER A 33 6.70 2.31 2.69
N PHE A 34 6.30 2.64 1.46
CA PHE A 34 5.91 1.66 0.45
C PHE A 34 7.15 1.06 -0.21
N THR A 35 7.24 -0.25 -0.15
CA THR A 35 8.26 -1.04 -0.83
C THR A 35 7.55 -2.00 -1.75
N VAL A 36 7.79 -1.90 -3.05
CA VAL A 36 7.26 -2.85 -4.02
C VAL A 36 8.30 -3.93 -4.24
N ASN A 37 7.93 -5.15 -3.88
CA ASN A 37 8.60 -6.36 -4.32
C ASN A 37 7.89 -6.93 -5.56
N LYS A 38 8.57 -7.83 -6.28
CA LYS A 38 8.16 -8.32 -7.63
C LYS A 38 6.65 -8.59 -7.81
N GLU A 39 5.96 -9.05 -6.77
CA GLU A 39 4.53 -9.40 -6.78
C GLU A 39 3.80 -8.94 -5.51
N ALA A 40 4.43 -8.11 -4.67
CA ALA A 40 3.89 -7.72 -3.37
C ALA A 40 4.24 -6.27 -3.02
N ILE A 41 3.34 -5.59 -2.32
CA ILE A 41 3.55 -4.28 -1.72
C ILE A 41 3.71 -4.46 -0.23
N GLU A 42 4.85 -4.06 0.29
CA GLU A 42 5.16 -4.02 1.70
C GLU A 42 5.09 -2.57 2.17
N ILE A 43 4.24 -2.30 3.16
CA ILE A 43 4.04 -0.98 3.71
C ILE A 43 4.58 -1.00 5.13
N ALA A 44 5.75 -0.41 5.32
CA ALA A 44 6.32 -0.20 6.63
C ALA A 44 5.70 1.03 7.28
N LEU A 45 5.09 0.82 8.43
CA LEU A 45 4.53 1.80 9.34
C LEU A 45 5.64 2.34 10.22
N LYS A 46 5.93 3.64 10.14
CA LYS A 46 6.84 4.28 11.09
C LYS A 46 6.21 4.48 12.46
N ASN A 47 4.88 4.48 12.52
CA ASN A 47 4.09 4.70 13.72
C ASN A 47 2.86 3.78 13.69
N LYS A 48 2.30 3.48 14.86
CA LYS A 48 1.04 2.74 14.92
C LYS A 48 -0.07 3.52 14.22
N ILE A 49 -0.80 2.83 13.35
CA ILE A 49 -2.00 3.34 12.70
C ILE A 49 -3.23 2.78 13.39
N GLU A 50 -4.33 3.51 13.29
CA GLU A 50 -5.63 3.04 13.77
C GLU A 50 -6.19 1.96 12.83
N GLU A 51 -7.05 1.08 13.35
CA GLU A 51 -7.71 0.05 12.54
C GLU A 51 -8.47 0.65 11.35
N SER A 52 -9.14 1.79 11.54
CA SER A 52 -9.84 2.53 10.48
C SER A 52 -8.91 2.95 9.33
N GLN A 53 -7.66 3.31 9.66
CA GLN A 53 -6.65 3.68 8.66
C GLN A 53 -6.14 2.44 7.93
N LEU A 54 -5.95 1.34 8.66
CA LEU A 54 -5.58 0.06 8.08
C LEU A 54 -6.66 -0.46 7.11
N GLU A 55 -7.93 -0.39 7.48
CA GLU A 55 -9.05 -0.75 6.61
C GLU A 55 -9.11 0.12 5.36
N THR A 56 -8.88 1.42 5.52
CA THR A 56 -8.79 2.35 4.40
C THR A 56 -7.68 1.97 3.43
N LEU A 57 -6.50 1.63 3.95
CA LEU A 57 -5.37 1.13 3.15
C LEU A 57 -5.73 -0.16 2.43
N LYS A 58 -6.32 -1.13 3.13
CA LYS A 58 -6.78 -2.40 2.53
C LYS A 58 -7.71 -2.15 1.35
N GLN A 59 -8.70 -1.28 1.51
CA GLN A 59 -9.62 -0.92 0.43
C GLN A 59 -8.91 -0.16 -0.71
N ALA A 60 -7.99 0.74 -0.38
CA ALA A 60 -7.23 1.48 -1.38
C ALA A 60 -6.38 0.56 -2.25
N LEU A 61 -5.71 -0.44 -1.65
CA LEU A 61 -4.88 -1.42 -2.34
C LEU A 61 -5.70 -2.47 -3.09
N LEU A 62 -6.85 -2.88 -2.53
CA LEU A 62 -7.78 -3.81 -3.17
C LEU A 62 -8.30 -3.29 -4.51
N ASP A 63 -8.52 -1.98 -4.62
CA ASP A 63 -8.95 -1.31 -5.88
C ASP A 63 -7.93 -1.50 -7.03
N TYR A 64 -6.66 -1.70 -6.68
CA TYR A 64 -5.57 -1.96 -7.63
C TYR A 64 -5.24 -3.46 -7.77
N GLY A 65 -6.03 -4.35 -7.16
CA GLY A 65 -5.81 -5.80 -7.19
C GLY A 65 -4.76 -6.30 -6.20
N PHE A 66 -4.43 -5.52 -5.17
CA PHE A 66 -3.55 -5.95 -4.09
C PHE A 66 -4.37 -6.36 -2.87
N GLN A 67 -4.26 -7.63 -2.48
CA GLN A 67 -4.95 -8.18 -1.32
C GLN A 67 -4.02 -8.19 -0.10
N TYR A 68 -4.53 -7.75 1.04
CA TYR A 68 -3.79 -7.83 2.30
C TYR A 68 -3.52 -9.29 2.67
N LYS A 69 -2.24 -9.63 2.82
CA LYS A 69 -1.81 -10.99 3.15
C LYS A 69 -1.58 -11.18 4.64
N LYS A 70 -0.73 -10.33 5.22
CA LYS A 70 -0.29 -10.44 6.63
C LYS A 70 0.36 -9.16 7.11
N THR A 71 0.41 -8.99 8.42
CA THR A 71 1.27 -8.00 9.07
C THR A 71 2.47 -8.70 9.68
N VAL A 72 3.67 -8.20 9.40
CA VAL A 72 4.94 -8.64 9.97
C VAL A 72 5.36 -7.63 11.03
N ASN A 73 5.67 -8.09 12.24
CA ASN A 73 6.13 -7.26 13.37
C ASN A 73 5.20 -6.12 13.78
N ASP A 74 3.90 -6.21 13.51
CA ASP A 74 2.88 -5.16 13.76
C ASP A 74 3.13 -3.81 13.04
N LEU A 75 4.21 -3.74 12.26
CA LEU A 75 4.71 -2.52 11.64
C LEU A 75 4.88 -2.66 10.14
N ILE A 76 4.81 -3.86 9.56
CA ILE A 76 4.97 -4.05 8.11
C ILE A 76 3.75 -4.76 7.58
N LEU A 77 2.94 -4.07 6.81
CA LEU A 77 1.76 -4.62 6.16
C LEU A 77 2.17 -5.18 4.80
N VAL A 78 1.94 -6.47 4.57
CA VAL A 78 2.25 -7.13 3.30
C VAL A 78 0.97 -7.34 2.52
N PHE A 79 0.94 -6.81 1.31
CA PHE A 79 -0.12 -6.98 0.34
C PHE A 79 0.46 -7.71 -0.86
N GLU A 80 -0.19 -8.76 -1.33
CA GLU A 80 0.24 -9.48 -2.52
C GLU A 80 -0.69 -9.09 -3.66
N GLN A 81 -0.15 -8.97 -4.87
CA GLN A 81 -0.96 -8.78 -6.06
C GLN A 81 -1.71 -10.09 -6.29
N ASP A 82 -3.01 -10.10 -6.02
CA ASP A 82 -3.84 -11.26 -6.27
C ASP A 82 -4.22 -11.22 -7.76
N VAL A 83 -3.26 -11.60 -8.59
CA VAL A 83 -3.49 -11.85 -10.01
C VAL A 83 -4.16 -13.23 -10.10
N GLU A 84 -5.44 -13.32 -9.76
CA GLU A 84 -6.30 -14.38 -10.33
C GLU A 84 -6.44 -14.10 -11.84
N LEU A 85 -5.35 -14.33 -12.57
CA LEU A 85 -5.39 -14.70 -13.98
C LEU A 85 -5.87 -16.16 -14.00
N ARG A 86 -7.19 -16.35 -13.95
CA ARG A 86 -7.81 -17.60 -14.43
C ARG A 86 -8.15 -17.48 -15.91
#